data_AF-A0A176RUK5-F1
#
_entry.id   AF-A0A176RUK5-F1
#
_cell.length_a   1.000
_cell.length_b   1.000
_cell.length_c   1.000
_cell.angle_alpha   90.00
_cell.angle_beta   90.00
_cell.angle_gamma   90.00
#
_symmetry.space_group_name_H-M   'P 1'
#
loop_
_entity.id
_entity.type
_entity.pdbx_description
1 polymer ?
#
loop_
_entity_poly.entity_id
_entity_poly.type
_entity_poly.pdbx_seq_one_letter_code
_entity_poly.pdbx_strand_id
1 'polypeptide(L)' 'MNNNPPLDIQLYLQAAEFKRIGNIAVQKALEENRRLGIPSVFSRNGQIYYELPNGDITREDPFKDINLDAD' A
#
# COMPACT_ATOMS: atom_id res chain seq x y z
N MET A 1 -10.02 -16.82 -32.23
CA MET A 1 -8.95 -17.53 -31.49
C MET A 1 -8.13 -16.47 -30.78
N ASN A 2 -7.95 -16.58 -29.46
CA ASN A 2 -7.10 -15.65 -28.72
C ASN A 2 -5.64 -15.97 -29.02
N ASN A 3 -4.96 -15.10 -29.76
CA ASN A 3 -3.59 -15.28 -30.26
C ASN A 3 -2.53 -14.75 -29.27
N ASN A 4 -2.84 -14.70 -27.97
CA ASN A 4 -1.86 -14.24 -27.00
C ASN A 4 -0.76 -15.31 -26.85
N PRO A 5 0.52 -14.95 -27.03
CA PRO A 5 1.60 -15.89 -26.83
C PRO A 5 1.59 -16.42 -25.38
N PRO A 6 2.00 -17.69 -25.15
CA PRO A 6 2.09 -18.24 -23.81
C PRO A 6 3.02 -17.36 -22.96
N LEU A 7 2.56 -17.00 -21.77
CA LEU A 7 3.30 -16.13 -20.86
C LEU A 7 4.55 -16.88 -20.35
N ASP A 8 5.73 -16.31 -20.58
CA ASP A 8 7.03 -16.90 -20.24
C ASP A 8 7.15 -17.17 -18.73
N ILE A 9 7.61 -18.37 -18.35
CA ILE A 9 7.84 -18.75 -16.94
C ILE A 9 8.80 -17.78 -16.25
N GLN A 10 9.80 -17.27 -16.98
CA GLN A 10 10.76 -16.31 -16.43
C GLN A 10 10.08 -14.99 -16.07
N LEU A 11 9.13 -14.55 -16.88
CA LEU A 11 8.34 -13.35 -16.62
C LEU A 11 7.48 -13.51 -15.36
N TYR A 12 6.88 -14.68 -15.14
CA TYR A 12 6.15 -14.98 -13.89
C TYR A 12 7.06 -14.93 -12.66
N LEU A 13 8.24 -15.56 -12.75
CA LEU A 13 9.21 -15.57 -11.65
C LEU A 13 9.70 -14.14 -11.33
N GLN A 14 9.97 -13.34 -12.34
CA GLN A 14 10.37 -11.94 -12.17
C GLN A 14 9.25 -11.11 -11.52
N ALA A 15 8.00 -11.27 -11.97
CA ALA A 15 6.86 -10.59 -11.36
C ALA A 15 6.65 -11.00 -9.89
N ALA A 16 6.82 -12.29 -9.58
CA ALA A 16 6.74 -12.78 -8.21
C ALA A 16 7.84 -12.18 -7.30
N GLU A 17 9.05 -12.03 -7.84
CA GLU A 17 10.15 -11.41 -7.10
C GLU A 17 9.90 -9.91 -6.82
N PHE A 18 9.42 -9.16 -7.82
CA PHE A 18 9.02 -7.77 -7.59
C PHE A 18 7.91 -7.64 -6.56
N LYS A 19 6.90 -8.53 -6.61
CA LYS A 19 5.85 -8.58 -5.60
C LYS A 19 6.40 -8.88 -4.21
N ARG A 20 7.36 -9.80 -4.08
CA ARG A 20 8.01 -10.14 -2.80
C ARG A 20 8.72 -8.93 -2.21
N ILE A 21 9.52 -8.22 -3.01
CA ILE A 21 10.24 -7.01 -2.59
C ILE A 21 9.23 -5.91 -2.17
N GLY A 22 8.21 -5.67 -3.00
CA GLY A 22 7.17 -4.69 -2.70
C GLY A 22 6.42 -4.98 -1.40
N ASN A 23 6.05 -6.25 -1.17
CA ASN A 23 5.39 -6.66 0.07
C ASN A 23 6.27 -6.37 1.30
N ILE A 24 7.57 -6.68 1.23
CA ILE A 24 8.51 -6.40 2.34
C ILE A 24 8.61 -4.90 2.60
N ALA A 25 8.71 -4.08 1.55
CA ALA A 25 8.78 -2.63 1.69
C ALA A 25 7.51 -2.06 2.32
N VAL A 26 6.33 -2.51 1.90
CA VAL A 26 5.04 -2.10 2.48
C VAL A 26 4.96 -2.49 3.95
N GLN A 27 5.31 -3.71 4.34
CA GLN A 27 5.28 -4.12 5.75
C GLN A 27 6.16 -3.22 6.63
N LYS A 28 7.38 -2.93 6.19
CA LYS A 28 8.28 -2.02 6.92
C LYS A 28 7.71 -0.60 7.06
N ALA A 29 7.09 -0.07 6.00
CA ALA A 29 6.47 1.25 6.04
C ALA A 29 5.27 1.28 7.02
N LEU A 30 4.44 0.22 7.03
CA LEU A 30 3.30 0.11 7.94
C LEU A 30 3.75 -0.01 9.40
N GLU A 31 4.79 -0.81 9.67
CA GLU A 31 5.38 -0.94 11.00
C GLU A 31 5.94 0.40 11.52
N GLU A 32 6.66 1.14 10.67
CA GLU A 32 7.21 2.44 11.02
C GLU A 32 6.13 3.50 11.22
N ASN A 33 5.10 3.51 10.37
CA ASN A 33 3.93 4.37 10.54
C ASN A 33 3.26 4.14 11.90
N ARG A 34 3.05 2.87 12.28
CA ARG A 34 2.51 2.53 13.61
C ARG A 34 3.42 3.03 14.74
N ARG A 35 4.75 2.86 14.61
CA ARG A 35 5.73 3.35 15.60
C ARG A 35 5.69 4.86 15.76
N LEU A 36 5.45 5.60 14.67
CA LEU A 36 5.40 7.07 14.63
C LEU A 36 4.01 7.64 14.91
N GLY A 37 2.97 6.80 15.06
CA GLY A 37 1.60 7.28 15.21
C GLY A 37 1.02 7.89 13.94
N ILE A 38 1.53 7.51 12.76
CA ILE A 38 1.07 7.98 11.46
C ILE A 38 0.01 7.00 10.91
N PRO A 39 -1.19 7.46 10.52
CA PRO A 39 -2.18 6.61 9.86
C PRO A 39 -1.65 5.99 8.57
N SER A 40 -2.03 4.74 8.29
CA SER A 40 -1.65 4.03 7.07
C SER A 40 -2.78 4.00 6.04
N VAL A 41 -2.49 4.33 4.79
CA VAL A 41 -3.48 4.37 3.70
C VAL A 41 -3.49 3.08 2.89
N PHE A 42 -4.68 2.60 2.52
CA PHE A 42 -4.84 1.47 1.60
C PHE A 42 -6.12 1.57 0.78
N SER A 43 -6.17 0.83 -0.34
CA SER A 43 -7.37 0.72 -1.17
C SER A 43 -7.98 -0.67 -1.06
N ARG A 44 -9.30 -0.74 -0.88
CA ARG A 44 -10.07 -1.98 -0.90
C ARG A 44 -11.32 -1.79 -1.75
N ASN A 45 -11.49 -2.62 -2.77
CA ASN A 45 -12.60 -2.54 -3.72
C ASN A 45 -12.73 -1.14 -4.38
N GLY A 46 -11.59 -0.51 -4.70
CA GLY A 46 -11.54 0.82 -5.33
C GLY A 46 -11.84 1.99 -4.39
N GLN A 47 -12.03 1.76 -3.10
CA GLN A 47 -12.24 2.80 -2.08
C GLN A 47 -11.01 2.92 -1.19
N ILE A 48 -10.66 4.16 -0.83
CA ILE A 48 -9.55 4.46 0.08
C ILE A 48 -10.02 4.33 1.53
N TYR A 49 -9.15 3.77 2.35
CA TYR A 49 -9.30 3.61 3.79
C TYR A 49 -7.99 3.98 4.47
N TYR A 50 -8.10 4.35 5.74
CA TYR A 50 -6.99 4.67 6.61
C TYR A 50 -7.07 3.80 7.86
N GLU A 51 -5.98 3.10 8.19
CA GLU A 51 -5.78 2.44 9.47
C GLU A 51 -5.11 3.43 10.42
N LEU A 52 -5.82 3.83 11.47
CA LEU A 52 -5.32 4.71 12.51
C LEU A 52 -4.32 3.97 13.42
N PRO A 53 -3.45 4.67 14.17
CA PRO A 53 -2.45 4.03 15.04
C PRO A 53 -3.04 3.13 16.15
N ASN A 54 -4.30 3.38 16.54
CA ASN A 54 -5.03 2.54 17.48
C ASN A 54 -5.64 1.27 16.85
N GLY A 55 -5.49 1.08 15.54
CA GLY A 55 -6.01 -0.05 14.76
C GLY A 55 -7.40 0.17 14.15
N ASP A 56 -8.06 1.31 14.42
CA ASP A 56 -9.36 1.62 13.82
C ASP A 56 -9.21 1.91 12.33
N ILE A 57 -10.21 1.51 11.54
CA ILE A 57 -10.25 1.77 10.10
C ILE A 57 -11.33 2.81 9.81
N THR A 58 -10.94 3.88 9.14
CA THR A 58 -11.83 4.97 8.72
C THR A 58 -11.75 5.24 7.22
N ARG A 59 -12.78 5.92 6.69
CA ARG A 59 -12.80 6.50 5.34
C ARG A 59 -12.58 8.02 5.36
N GLU A 60 -12.63 8.62 6.55
CA GLU A 60 -12.34 10.03 6.71
C GLU A 60 -10.83 10.24 6.60
N ASP A 61 -10.41 11.18 5.77
CA ASP A 61 -9.00 11.48 5.55
C ASP A 61 -8.40 12.16 6.80
N PRO A 62 -7.51 11.48 7.54
CA PRO A 62 -6.91 12.03 8.76
C PRO A 62 -5.88 13.12 8.45
N PHE A 63 -5.51 13.32 7.17
CA PHE A 63 -4.51 14.30 6.75
C PHE A 63 -5.14 15.59 6.19
N LYS A 64 -6.47 15.69 6.15
CA LYS A 64 -7.21 16.78 5.50
C LYS A 64 -6.84 18.18 5.99
N ASP A 65 -6.55 18.31 7.29
CA ASP A 65 -6.29 19.61 7.93
C ASP A 65 -4.79 19.85 8.20
N ILE A 66 -3.90 19.02 7.64
CA ILE A 66 -2.46 19.23 7.77
C ILE A 66 -2.04 20.36 6.85
N ASN A 67 -1.68 21.50 7.45
CA ASN A 67 -1.09 22.61 6.72
C ASN A 67 0.42 22.35 6.54
N LEU A 68 0.80 21.93 5.33
CA LEU A 68 2.20 21.60 4.99
C LEU A 68 3.06 22.84 4.72
N ASP A 69 2.47 24.04 4.80
CA ASP A 69 3.15 25.33 4.58
C ASP A 69 3.65 25.98 5.89
N ALA A 70 3.54 25.28 7.03
CA ALA A 70 4.08 25.75 8.30
C ALA A 70 5.52 25.24 8.48
N ASP A 71 6.48 26.07 8.06
CA ASP A 71 7.93 25.91 8.25
C ASP A 71 8.36 25.88 9.73
#